data_AF-W1WF98-F1
#
_entry.id   AF-W1WF98-F1
#
_cell.length_a   1.000
_cell.length_b   1.000
_cell.length_c   1.000
_cell.angle_alpha   90.00
_cell.angle_beta   90.00
_cell.angle_gamma   90.00
#
_symmetry.space_group_name_H-M   'P 1'
#
loop_
_entity.id
_entity.type
_entity.pdbx_description
1 polymer ?
#
loop_
_entity_poly.entity_id
_entity_poly.type
_entity_poly.pdbx_seq_one_letter_code
_entity_poly.pdbx_strand_id
1 'polypeptide(L)'
;SVAQGARQMGYQAAKLLHRLLDKEEMPLQRILVPPVRVIERRSTDYRSLTDPAVIQAMHYIRNHACKGIKVDQVLDAVGISRSNLEKRFKEEVGETIHAMIHAEKLEKARSLLISTTLSINEISQMCGYPSLQYFYS
;
A
#
# COMPACT_ATOMS: atom_id res chain seq x y z
N SER A 1 -4.98 -8.36 -1.96
CA SER A 1 -4.52 -9.70 -1.52
C SER A 1 -4.77 -9.85 -0.06
N VAL A 2 -5.49 -10.91 0.29
CA VAL A 2 -5.90 -11.21 1.65
C VAL A 2 -4.69 -11.74 2.41
N ALA A 3 -4.36 -11.13 3.56
CA ALA A 3 -3.51 -11.78 4.53
C ALA A 3 -4.32 -12.96 5.08
N GLN A 4 -4.13 -14.14 4.51
CA GLN A 4 -4.71 -15.35 5.07
C GLN A 4 -4.12 -15.52 6.47
N GLY A 5 -4.98 -15.67 7.47
CA GLY A 5 -4.59 -15.90 8.86
C GLY A 5 -3.94 -17.28 9.05
N ALA A 6 -2.88 -17.57 8.30
CA ALA A 6 -2.21 -18.86 8.20
C ALA A 6 -1.75 -19.36 9.57
N ARG A 7 -1.32 -18.44 10.45
CA ARG A 7 -0.97 -18.76 11.84
C ARG A 7 -2.18 -19.21 12.66
N GLN A 8 -3.32 -18.53 12.52
CA GLN A 8 -4.55 -18.87 13.25
C GLN A 8 -5.18 -20.15 12.70
N MET A 9 -5.15 -20.35 11.38
CA MET A 9 -5.56 -21.59 10.73
C MET A 9 -4.69 -22.77 11.18
N GLY A 10 -3.36 -22.60 11.23
CA GLY A 10 -2.44 -23.63 11.74
C GLY A 10 -2.71 -24.00 13.21
N TYR A 11 -2.96 -23.01 14.07
CA TYR A 11 -3.27 -23.25 15.48
C TYR A 11 -4.60 -24.01 15.67
N GLN A 12 -5.65 -23.60 14.93
CA GLN A 12 -6.94 -24.29 14.99
C GLN A 12 -6.86 -25.71 14.42
N ALA A 13 -6.10 -25.92 13.34
CA ALA A 13 -5.86 -27.24 12.76
C ALA A 13 -5.14 -28.18 13.74
N ALA A 14 -4.07 -27.70 14.40
CA ALA A 14 -3.35 -28.50 15.40
C ALA A 14 -4.22 -28.83 16.62
N LYS A 15 -5.04 -27.87 17.07
CA LYS A 15 -5.99 -28.08 18.18
C LYS A 15 -7.08 -29.10 17.84
N LEU A 16 -7.59 -29.08 16.61
CA LEU A 16 -8.53 -30.08 16.11
C LEU A 16 -7.89 -31.47 16.03
N LEU A 17 -6.66 -31.56 15.51
CA LEU A 17 -5.93 -32.82 15.43
C LEU A 17 -5.69 -33.43 16.82
N HIS A 18 -5.33 -32.62 17.81
CA HIS A 18 -5.13 -33.08 19.19
C HIS A 18 -6.42 -33.70 19.78
N ARG A 19 -7.57 -33.07 19.55
CA ARG A 19 -8.88 -33.58 20.02
C ARG A 19 -9.32 -34.86 19.31
N LEU A 20 -8.99 -35.00 18.02
CA LEU A 20 -9.25 -36.23 17.26
C LEU A 20 -8.38 -37.40 17.76
N LEU A 21 -7.14 -37.12 18.17
CA LEU A 21 -6.26 -38.14 18.78
C LEU A 21 -6.80 -38.61 20.15
N ASP A 22 -7.51 -37.73 20.87
CA ASP A 22 -8.17 -38.04 22.15
C ASP A 22 -9.55 -38.73 21.98
N LYS A 23 -9.92 -39.12 20.75
CA LYS A 23 -11.18 -39.84 20.39
C LYS A 23 -12.48 -39.12 20.78
N GLU A 24 -12.47 -37.80 20.88
CA GLU A 24 -13.70 -37.02 21.08
C GLU A 24 -14.55 -37.05 19.80
N GLU A 25 -15.84 -37.43 19.91
CA GLU A 25 -16.78 -37.32 18.79
C GLU A 25 -17.10 -35.85 18.50
N MET A 26 -16.66 -35.36 17.34
CA MET A 26 -16.89 -33.98 16.92
C MET A 26 -17.93 -33.92 15.79
N PRO A 27 -18.96 -33.07 15.89
CA PRO A 27 -19.80 -32.76 14.75
C PRO A 27 -18.97 -32.02 13.69
N LEU A 28 -19.07 -32.45 12.42
CA LEU A 28 -18.44 -31.82 11.26
C LEU A 28 -19.07 -30.45 10.97
N GLN A 29 -18.80 -29.46 11.83
CA GLN A 29 -19.23 -28.08 11.61
C GLN A 29 -18.09 -27.30 10.92
N ARG A 30 -18.39 -26.74 9.75
CA ARG A 30 -17.47 -25.89 9.01
C ARG A 30 -17.13 -24.65 9.84
N ILE A 31 -15.88 -24.54 10.28
CA ILE A 31 -15.38 -23.34 10.96
C ILE A 31 -15.06 -22.28 9.91
N LEU A 32 -15.90 -21.24 9.85
CA LEU A 32 -15.63 -20.05 9.04
C LEU A 32 -14.61 -19.17 9.78
N VAL A 33 -13.38 -19.11 9.29
CA VAL A 33 -12.38 -18.14 9.77
C VAL A 33 -12.58 -16.84 8.99
N PRO A 34 -13.08 -15.76 9.63
CA PRO A 34 -13.21 -14.48 8.94
C PRO A 34 -11.81 -13.94 8.60
N PRO A 35 -11.62 -13.28 7.43
CA PRO A 35 -10.36 -12.62 7.11
C PRO A 35 -10.07 -11.52 8.14
N VAL A 36 -8.92 -11.61 8.82
CA VAL A 36 -8.53 -10.73 9.94
C VAL A 36 -8.30 -9.28 9.51
N ARG A 37 -7.96 -9.05 8.24
CA ARG A 37 -7.84 -7.70 7.66
C ARG A 37 -7.84 -7.78 6.14
N VAL A 38 -8.61 -6.90 5.50
CA VAL A 38 -8.39 -6.59 4.09
C VAL A 38 -7.12 -5.75 4.06
N ILE A 39 -5.97 -6.35 3.70
CA ILE A 39 -4.89 -5.54 3.16
C ILE A 39 -5.37 -5.22 1.75
N GLU A 40 -5.69 -3.97 1.51
CA GLU A 40 -5.83 -3.40 0.17
C GLU A 40 -4.48 -3.55 -0.54
N ARG A 41 -4.17 -4.77 -0.98
CA ARG A 41 -3.07 -4.99 -1.90
C ARG A 41 -3.56 -4.36 -3.19
N ARG A 42 -2.90 -3.27 -3.58
CA ARG A 42 -3.04 -2.39 -4.76
C ARG A 42 -3.04 -3.09 -6.13
N SER A 43 -3.54 -4.31 -6.22
CA SER A 43 -3.82 -4.98 -7.47
C SER A 43 -5.11 -4.47 -8.12
N THR A 44 -5.94 -3.69 -7.40
CA THR A 44 -7.31 -3.37 -7.82
C THR A 44 -7.54 -1.89 -8.16
N ASP A 45 -6.87 -0.92 -7.54
CA ASP A 45 -7.27 0.49 -7.71
C ASP A 45 -6.85 1.14 -9.04
N TYR A 46 -5.78 0.65 -9.67
CA TYR A 46 -5.23 1.28 -10.88
C TYR A 46 -5.66 0.59 -12.19
N ARG A 47 -6.52 -0.44 -12.13
CA ARG A 47 -6.96 -1.17 -13.34
C ARG A 47 -7.87 -0.32 -14.25
N SER A 48 -8.30 0.83 -13.77
CA SER A 48 -9.21 1.74 -14.46
C SER A 48 -8.50 2.83 -15.27
N LEU A 49 -7.18 3.00 -15.14
CA LEU A 49 -6.50 4.06 -15.87
C LEU A 49 -6.21 3.65 -17.31
N THR A 50 -6.64 4.52 -18.18
CA THR A 50 -6.68 4.44 -19.63
C THR A 50 -5.70 5.42 -20.27
N ASP A 51 -5.40 6.54 -19.60
CA ASP A 51 -4.53 7.57 -20.15
C ASP A 51 -3.04 7.19 -20.03
N PRO A 52 -2.31 7.07 -21.16
CA PRO A 52 -0.90 6.70 -21.13
C PRO A 52 -0.01 7.66 -20.34
N ALA A 53 -0.31 8.97 -20.35
CA ALA A 53 0.46 9.98 -19.65
C ALA A 53 0.26 9.89 -18.15
N VAL A 54 -0.97 9.62 -17.70
CA VAL A 54 -1.29 9.42 -16.29
C VAL A 54 -0.70 8.11 -15.78
N ILE A 55 -0.79 7.03 -16.56
CA ILE A 55 -0.12 5.75 -16.27
C ILE A 55 1.39 5.95 -16.09
N GLN A 56 2.04 6.68 -16.99
CA GLN A 56 3.48 6.96 -16.90
C GLN A 56 3.83 7.82 -15.68
N ALA A 57 3.05 8.89 -15.42
CA ALA A 57 3.23 9.74 -14.24
C ALA A 57 3.14 8.91 -12.96
N MET A 58 2.13 8.06 -12.84
CA MET A 58 1.92 7.19 -11.68
C MET A 58 3.00 6.14 -11.52
N HIS A 59 3.49 5.57 -12.62
CA HIS A 59 4.65 4.69 -12.58
C HIS A 59 5.89 5.40 -12.05
N TYR A 60 6.15 6.63 -12.53
CA TYR A 60 7.27 7.43 -12.08
C TYR A 60 7.18 7.76 -10.59
N ILE A 61 6.01 8.22 -10.12
CA ILE A 61 5.76 8.55 -8.71
C ILE A 61 6.01 7.33 -7.82
N ARG A 62 5.47 6.15 -8.15
CA ARG A 62 5.64 4.93 -7.33
C ARG A 62 7.11 4.55 -7.12
N ASN A 63 7.92 4.71 -8.17
CA ASN A 63 9.32 4.31 -8.13
C ASN A 63 10.24 5.36 -7.50
N HIS A 64 9.78 6.61 -7.39
CA HIS A 64 10.64 7.73 -7.02
C HIS A 64 10.10 8.63 -5.88
N ALA A 65 8.87 8.43 -5.39
CA ALA A 65 8.25 9.27 -4.36
C ALA A 65 9.15 9.44 -3.13
N CYS A 66 9.76 8.35 -2.65
CA CYS A 66 10.65 8.36 -1.48
C CYS A 66 12.04 8.98 -1.73
N LYS A 67 12.36 9.36 -2.98
CA LYS A 67 13.63 10.03 -3.34
C LYS A 67 13.52 11.55 -3.26
N GLY A 68 12.43 12.09 -2.73
CA GLY A 68 12.23 13.54 -2.62
C GLY A 68 11.90 14.22 -3.95
N ILE A 69 11.25 13.51 -4.87
CA ILE A 69 10.90 14.08 -6.19
C ILE A 69 9.95 15.26 -6.08
N LYS A 70 10.05 16.17 -7.05
CA LYS A 70 9.13 17.30 -7.25
C LYS A 70 8.18 17.02 -8.40
N VAL A 71 7.06 17.76 -8.43
CA VAL A 71 6.07 17.68 -9.52
C VAL A 71 6.72 17.96 -10.88
N ASP A 72 7.66 18.91 -10.96
CA ASP A 72 8.38 19.21 -12.20
C ASP A 72 9.13 17.99 -12.77
N GLN A 73 9.73 17.18 -11.91
CA GLN A 73 10.42 15.96 -12.36
C GLN A 73 9.45 14.89 -12.88
N VAL A 74 8.20 14.88 -12.40
CA VAL A 74 7.17 14.00 -12.95
C VAL A 74 6.76 14.50 -14.34
N LEU A 75 6.63 15.82 -14.52
CA LEU A 75 6.33 16.43 -15.80
C LEU A 75 7.41 16.14 -16.84
N ASP A 76 8.68 16.32 -16.45
CA ASP A 76 9.84 16.03 -17.29
C ASP A 76 9.89 14.56 -17.72
N ALA A 77 9.54 13.64 -16.80
CA ALA A 77 9.52 12.21 -17.08
C ALA A 77 8.41 11.78 -18.07
N VAL A 78 7.32 12.54 -18.14
CA VAL A 78 6.18 12.28 -19.05
C VAL A 78 6.30 13.07 -20.36
N GLY A 79 6.97 14.22 -20.35
CA GLY A 79 7.24 15.03 -21.54
C GLY A 79 6.05 15.86 -22.03
N ILE A 80 5.12 16.24 -21.14
CA ILE A 80 3.96 17.10 -21.47
C ILE A 80 3.86 18.31 -20.56
N SER A 81 3.14 19.34 -21.01
CA SER A 81 2.97 20.57 -20.22
C SER A 81 2.23 20.33 -18.91
N ARG A 82 2.60 21.12 -17.88
CA ARG A 82 2.00 21.10 -16.54
C ARG A 82 0.47 21.10 -16.57
N SER A 83 -0.13 22.10 -17.21
CA SER A 83 -1.59 22.27 -17.24
C SER A 83 -2.29 21.08 -17.91
N ASN A 84 -1.64 20.44 -18.89
CA ASN A 84 -2.19 19.28 -19.57
C ASN A 84 -2.16 18.04 -18.68
N LEU A 85 -1.00 17.73 -18.07
CA LEU A 85 -0.90 16.58 -17.16
C LEU A 85 -1.76 16.76 -15.93
N GLU A 86 -1.74 17.92 -15.28
CA GLU A 86 -2.53 18.16 -14.06
C GLU A 86 -4.04 18.00 -14.32
N LYS A 87 -4.53 18.48 -15.46
CA LYS A 87 -5.93 18.30 -15.85
C LYS A 87 -6.27 16.82 -16.03
N ARG A 88 -5.53 16.11 -16.89
CA ARG A 88 -5.77 14.68 -17.19
C ARG A 88 -5.64 13.81 -15.94
N PHE A 89 -4.61 14.08 -15.14
CA PHE A 89 -4.37 13.37 -13.89
C PHE A 89 -5.52 13.58 -12.90
N LYS A 90 -6.04 14.81 -12.77
CA LYS A 90 -7.18 15.07 -11.90
C LYS A 90 -8.50 14.47 -12.42
N GLU A 91 -8.70 14.46 -13.73
CA GLU A 91 -9.88 13.83 -14.35
C GLU A 91 -9.91 12.31 -14.13
N GLU A 92 -8.74 11.66 -14.15
CA GLU A 92 -8.65 10.20 -14.07
C GLU A 92 -8.40 9.66 -12.66
N VAL A 93 -7.56 10.35 -11.87
CA VAL A 93 -7.18 9.95 -10.50
C VAL A 93 -8.03 10.65 -9.45
N GLY A 94 -8.65 11.80 -9.78
CA GLY A 94 -9.43 12.62 -8.83
C GLY A 94 -8.57 13.52 -7.93
N GLU A 95 -7.27 13.28 -7.86
CA GLU A 95 -6.32 14.01 -7.01
C GLU A 95 -5.26 14.75 -7.81
N THR A 96 -4.46 15.58 -7.13
CA THR A 96 -3.31 16.26 -7.76
C THR A 96 -2.07 15.36 -7.76
N ILE A 97 -1.15 15.61 -8.68
CA ILE A 97 0.16 14.93 -8.72
C ILE A 97 0.89 15.06 -7.38
N HIS A 98 0.84 16.26 -6.77
CA HIS A 98 1.45 16.52 -5.47
C HIS A 98 0.83 15.66 -4.37
N ALA A 99 -0.50 15.59 -4.29
CA ALA A 99 -1.21 14.75 -3.34
C ALA A 99 -0.81 13.27 -3.50
N MET A 100 -0.71 12.79 -4.75
CA MET A 100 -0.31 11.41 -5.02
C MET A 100 1.13 11.11 -4.63
N ILE A 101 2.07 12.06 -4.79
CA ILE A 101 3.44 11.89 -4.28
C ILE A 101 3.41 11.73 -2.76
N HIS A 102 2.64 12.56 -2.05
CA HIS A 102 2.52 12.46 -0.59
C HIS A 102 1.84 11.17 -0.14
N ALA A 103 0.76 10.76 -0.81
CA ALA A 103 0.06 9.52 -0.52
C ALA A 103 1.00 8.32 -0.67
N GLU A 104 1.87 8.31 -1.68
CA GLU A 104 2.85 7.24 -1.85
C GLU A 104 3.94 7.22 -0.79
N LYS A 105 4.43 8.39 -0.36
CA LYS A 105 5.37 8.48 0.77
C LYS A 105 4.74 7.96 2.07
N LEU A 106 3.49 8.34 2.33
CA LEU A 106 2.77 7.95 3.53
C LEU A 106 2.48 6.45 3.56
N GLU A 107 2.10 5.86 2.43
CA GLU A 107 1.86 4.43 2.38
C GLU A 107 3.15 3.62 2.59
N LYS A 108 4.28 4.11 2.05
CA LYS A 108 5.58 3.51 2.35
C LYS A 108 5.91 3.62 3.85
N ALA A 109 5.65 4.77 4.46
CA ALA A 109 5.86 4.96 5.89
C ALA A 109 5.00 4.01 6.73
N ARG A 110 3.71 3.87 6.40
CA ARG A 110 2.80 2.90 7.02
C ARG A 110 3.35 1.48 6.93
N SER A 111 3.84 1.08 5.75
CA SER A 111 4.43 -0.24 5.55
C SER A 111 5.67 -0.45 6.43
N LEU A 112 6.56 0.53 6.53
CA LEU A 112 7.76 0.47 7.38
C LEU A 112 7.41 0.41 8.87
N LEU A 113 6.43 1.20 9.32
CA LEU A 113 5.95 1.20 10.71
C LEU A 113 5.37 -0.16 11.14
N ILE A 114 4.77 -0.91 10.22
CA ILE A 114 4.19 -2.23 10.52
C ILE A 114 5.24 -3.35 10.43
N SER A 115 6.20 -3.22 9.50
CA SER A 115 7.13 -4.31 9.16
C SER A 115 8.49 -4.22 9.84
N THR A 116 8.84 -3.08 10.43
CA THR A 116 10.16 -2.83 11.02
C THR A 116 10.07 -2.26 12.42
N THR A 117 11.18 -2.29 13.15
CA THR A 117 11.34 -1.66 14.47
C THR A 117 12.17 -0.38 14.40
N LEU A 118 12.27 0.22 13.21
CA LEU A 118 13.01 1.47 12.99
C LEU A 118 12.35 2.62 13.73
N SER A 119 13.16 3.59 14.15
CA SER A 119 12.66 4.82 14.75
C SER A 119 11.86 5.64 13.74
N ILE A 120 10.94 6.47 14.23
CA ILE A 120 10.13 7.36 13.38
C ILE A 120 11.04 8.30 12.56
N ASN A 121 12.18 8.70 13.13
CA ASN A 121 13.17 9.52 12.44
C ASN A 121 13.77 8.78 11.23
N GLU A 122 14.23 7.55 11.40
CA GLU A 122 14.76 6.73 10.30
C GLU A 122 13.70 6.49 9.21
N ILE A 123 12.46 6.19 9.62
CA ILE A 123 11.35 6.00 8.67
C ILE A 123 11.08 7.29 7.89
N SER A 124 11.09 8.45 8.55
CA SER A 124 10.89 9.75 7.87
C SER A 124 11.96 10.00 6.81
N GLN A 125 13.22 9.71 7.11
CA GLN A 125 14.33 9.86 6.16
C GLN A 125 14.21 8.88 4.99
N MET A 126 13.86 7.62 5.26
CA MET A 126 13.65 6.59 4.23
C MET A 126 12.48 6.92 3.29
N CYS A 127 11.46 7.63 3.78
CA CYS A 127 10.33 8.09 2.97
C CYS A 127 10.60 9.41 2.22
N GLY A 128 11.81 9.96 2.31
CA GLY A 128 12.21 11.17 1.58
C GLY A 128 11.57 12.44 2.15
N TYR A 129 11.39 12.49 3.46
CA TYR A 129 11.01 13.71 4.17
C TYR A 129 12.25 14.44 4.67
N PRO A 130 12.34 15.77 4.47
CA PRO A 130 13.51 16.56 4.85
C PRO A 130 13.64 16.73 6.37
N SER A 131 12.53 16.61 7.11
CA SER A 131 12.52 16.70 8.57
C SER A 131 11.34 15.94 9.16
N LEU A 132 11.47 15.58 10.44
CA LEU A 132 10.40 14.94 11.21
C LEU A 132 9.16 15.83 11.31
N GLN A 133 9.35 17.15 11.42
CA GLN A 133 8.25 18.12 11.48
C GLN A 133 7.39 18.07 10.22
N TYR A 134 8.04 17.94 9.07
CA TYR A 134 7.37 17.85 7.78
C TYR A 134 6.69 16.48 7.60
N PHE A 135 7.17 15.43 8.26
CA PHE A 135 6.53 14.12 8.27
C PHE A 135 5.19 14.11 9.03
N TYR A 136 5.05 14.97 10.05
CA TYR A 136 3.80 15.11 10.83
C TYR A 136 2.78 16.08 10.20
N SER A 137 3.16 16.79 9.14
CA SER A 137 2.32 17.77 8.43
C SER A 137 1.60 17.09 7.26
#